data_AF-A0A0F9IJ78-F1
#
_entry.id   AF-A0A0F9IJ78-F1
#
_cell.length_a   1.000
_cell.length_b   1.000
_cell.length_c   1.000
_cell.angle_alpha   90.00
_cell.angle_beta   90.00
_cell.angle_gamma   90.00
#
_symmetry.space_group_name_H-M   'P 1'
#
loop_
_entity.id
_entity.type
_entity.pdbx_description
1 polymer ?
#
loop_
_entity_poly.entity_id
_entity_poly.type
_entity_poly.pdbx_seq_one_letter_code
_entity_poly.pdbx_strand_id
1 'polypeptide(L)'
;MVREFFFDGTADAIRKNLDKILELPVDFFLILSGDQLYNIDFQKMFSFAKEKDADLTIASLPVSEQDAKRLGLLKINKEAYIVD
;
A
#
# COMPACT_ATOMS: atom_id res chain seq x y z
N MET A 1 28.96 9.49 -13.27
CA MET A 1 28.91 8.02 -13.09
C MET A 1 28.77 7.76 -11.59
N VAL A 2 27.60 7.25 -11.18
CA VAL A 2 27.21 6.48 -9.96
C VAL A 2 25.70 6.76 -9.76
N ARG A 3 24.84 5.85 -10.25
CA ARG A 3 23.39 5.85 -9.96
C ARG A 3 22.87 4.48 -9.46
N GLU A 4 23.72 3.45 -9.42
CA GLU A 4 23.26 2.07 -9.19
C GLU A 4 22.79 1.76 -7.75
N PHE A 5 23.28 2.51 -6.74
CA PHE A 5 23.02 2.19 -5.33
C PHE A 5 21.72 2.78 -4.74
N PHE A 6 21.11 3.78 -5.37
CA PHE A 6 19.90 4.42 -4.82
C PHE A 6 18.63 3.87 -5.47
N PHE A 7 17.52 3.89 -4.73
CA PHE A 7 16.20 3.60 -5.27
C PHE A 7 15.58 4.85 -5.86
N ASP A 8 14.98 4.74 -7.05
CA ASP A 8 14.28 5.84 -7.72
C ASP A 8 12.90 6.13 -7.10
N GLY A 9 12.50 5.34 -6.11
CA GLY A 9 11.25 5.48 -5.36
C GLY A 9 10.92 4.24 -4.54
N THR A 10 9.80 4.27 -3.81
CA THR A 10 9.33 3.15 -2.99
C THR A 10 9.06 1.90 -3.81
N ALA A 11 8.41 2.05 -4.97
CA ALA A 11 8.17 0.93 -5.90
C ALA A 11 9.47 0.37 -6.50
N ASP A 12 10.46 1.23 -6.77
CA ASP A 12 11.77 0.79 -7.28
C ASP A 12 12.53 -0.04 -6.26
N ALA A 13 12.42 0.31 -4.96
CA ALA A 13 13.01 -0.48 -3.88
C ALA A 13 12.49 -1.92 -3.84
N ILE A 14 11.18 -2.11 -4.06
CA ILE A 14 10.58 -3.43 -4.17
C ILE A 14 11.05 -4.12 -5.46
N ARG A 15 10.98 -3.43 -6.60
CA ARG A 15 11.33 -3.97 -7.92
C ARG A 15 12.77 -4.48 -8.00
N LYS A 16 13.73 -3.76 -7.41
CA LYS A 16 15.14 -4.20 -7.36
C LYS A 16 15.38 -5.45 -6.51
N ASN A 17 14.39 -5.87 -5.71
CA ASN A 17 14.45 -7.07 -4.87
C ASN A 17 13.42 -8.13 -5.30
N LEU A 18 12.79 -7.98 -6.46
CA LEU A 18 11.63 -8.78 -6.86
C LEU A 18 11.93 -10.28 -6.92
N ASP A 19 13.11 -10.67 -7.43
CA ASP A 19 13.51 -12.09 -7.53
C ASP A 19 13.41 -12.81 -6.17
N LYS A 20 13.92 -12.18 -5.10
CA LYS A 20 13.87 -12.74 -3.74
C LYS A 20 12.46 -12.75 -3.17
N ILE A 21 11.65 -11.74 -3.53
CA ILE A 21 10.28 -11.61 -3.04
C ILE A 21 9.39 -12.69 -3.66
N LEU A 22 9.55 -12.98 -4.95
CA LEU A 22 8.76 -13.97 -5.68
C LEU A 22 9.10 -15.43 -5.32
N GLU A 23 10.23 -15.67 -4.67
CA GLU A 23 10.59 -16.99 -4.12
C GLU A 23 9.79 -17.34 -2.85
N LEU A 24 9.14 -16.37 -2.21
CA LEU A 24 8.39 -16.59 -0.97
C LEU A 24 7.06 -17.30 -1.25
N PRO A 25 6.74 -18.41 -0.57
CA PRO A 25 5.49 -19.14 -0.75
C PRO A 25 4.35 -18.46 0.02
N VAL A 26 3.97 -17.25 -0.39
CA VAL A 26 2.93 -16.44 0.25
C VAL A 26 1.90 -15.98 -0.79
N ASP A 27 0.63 -15.94 -0.38
CA ASP A 27 -0.47 -15.50 -1.25
C ASP A 27 -0.63 -13.97 -1.27
N PHE A 28 -0.17 -13.29 -0.22
CA PHE A 28 -0.37 -11.84 -0.03
C PHE A 28 0.89 -11.17 0.52
N PHE A 29 1.13 -9.94 0.08
CA PHE A 29 2.15 -9.05 0.62
C PHE A 29 1.50 -7.88 1.34
N LEU A 30 1.99 -7.59 2.55
CA LEU A 30 1.61 -6.39 3.30
C LEU A 30 2.73 -5.34 3.17
N ILE A 31 2.45 -4.25 2.46
CA ILE A 31 3.39 -3.14 2.25
C ILE A 31 3.10 -2.03 3.28
N LEU A 32 4.08 -1.71 4.12
CA LEU A 32 3.93 -0.76 5.23
C LEU A 32 4.95 0.37 5.16
N SER A 33 4.51 1.57 5.55
CA SER A 33 5.44 2.66 5.84
C SER A 33 6.10 2.42 7.19
N GLY A 34 7.43 2.49 7.25
CA GLY A 34 8.20 2.29 8.48
C GLY A 34 8.40 3.54 9.35
N ASP A 35 7.91 4.70 8.88
CA ASP A 35 8.11 6.01 9.51
C ASP A 35 6.88 6.54 10.26
N GLN A 36 5.79 5.77 10.28
CA GLN A 36 4.54 6.14 10.94
C GLN A 36 4.37 5.39 12.25
N LEU A 37 3.91 6.09 13.30
CA LEU A 37 3.47 5.47 14.55
C LEU A 37 1.95 5.23 14.48
N TYR A 38 1.55 3.98 14.42
CA TYR A 38 0.14 3.59 14.40
C TYR A 38 -0.09 2.28 15.19
N ASN A 39 -1.36 2.05 15.53
CA ASN A 39 -1.83 0.77 16.05
C ASN A 39 -2.99 0.30 15.16
N ILE A 40 -2.72 -0.66 14.29
CA ILE A 40 -3.67 -1.18 13.31
C ILE A 40 -3.75 -2.70 13.43
N ASP A 41 -4.98 -3.21 13.47
CA ASP A 41 -5.26 -4.64 13.33
C ASP A 41 -5.35 -5.02 11.84
N PHE A 42 -4.24 -5.52 11.29
CA PHE A 42 -4.14 -5.90 9.88
C PHE A 42 -5.00 -7.11 9.50
N GLN A 43 -5.48 -7.91 10.46
CA GLN A 43 -6.37 -9.03 10.15
C GLN A 43 -7.71 -8.55 9.59
N LYS A 44 -8.17 -7.37 10.03
CA LYS A 44 -9.39 -6.75 9.49
C LYS A 44 -9.21 -6.33 8.03
N MET A 45 -8.06 -5.73 7.70
CA MET A 45 -7.72 -5.33 6.34
C MET A 45 -7.60 -6.54 5.42
N PHE A 46 -6.96 -7.62 5.89
CA PHE A 46 -6.86 -8.87 5.16
C PHE A 46 -8.22 -9.53 4.92
N SER A 47 -9.08 -9.57 5.94
CA SER A 47 -10.43 -10.13 5.81
C SER A 47 -11.27 -9.33 4.81
N PHE A 48 -11.16 -8.00 4.84
CA PHE A 48 -11.82 -7.13 3.86
C PHE A 48 -11.33 -7.38 2.43
N ALA A 49 -10.01 -7.51 2.23
CA ALA A 49 -9.43 -7.82 0.92
C ALA A 49 -9.98 -9.14 0.36
N LYS A 50 -10.09 -10.17 1.21
CA LYS A 50 -10.68 -11.47 0.84
C LYS A 50 -12.17 -11.40 0.54
N GLU A 51 -12.93 -10.69 1.34
CA GLU A 51 -14.38 -10.52 1.13
C GLU A 51 -14.67 -9.82 -0.22
N LYS A 52 -13.81 -8.88 -0.60
CA LYS A 52 -13.92 -8.12 -1.85
C LYS A 52 -13.29 -8.79 -3.06
N ASP A 53 -12.59 -9.91 -2.88
CA ASP A 53 -11.75 -10.54 -3.91
C ASP A 53 -10.85 -9.50 -4.62
N ALA A 54 -10.21 -8.64 -3.81
CA ALA A 54 -9.50 -7.47 -4.31
C ALA A 54 -8.02 -7.76 -4.57
N ASP A 55 -7.54 -7.40 -5.76
CA ASP A 55 -6.11 -7.46 -6.13
C ASP A 55 -5.23 -6.55 -5.26
N LEU A 56 -5.79 -5.40 -4.82
CA LEU A 56 -5.12 -4.41 -4.00
C LEU A 56 -6.12 -3.79 -3.02
N THR A 57 -5.73 -3.72 -1.75
CA THR A 57 -6.46 -3.00 -0.71
C THR A 57 -5.58 -1.91 -0.12
N ILE A 58 -6.12 -0.70 0.03
CA ILE A 58 -5.42 0.45 0.61
C ILE A 58 -6.14 0.87 1.89
N ALA A 59 -5.38 1.00 2.98
CA ALA A 59 -5.89 1.63 4.20
C ALA A 59 -5.91 3.16 4.02
N SER A 60 -7.08 3.76 4.20
CA SER A 60 -7.27 5.22 4.13
C SER A 60 -8.04 5.73 5.34
N LEU A 61 -7.76 6.96 5.75
CA LEU A 61 -8.51 7.67 6.79
C LEU A 61 -9.17 8.91 6.18
N PRO A 62 -10.35 9.32 6.67
CA PRO A 62 -10.89 10.62 6.33
C PRO A 62 -9.95 11.70 6.87
N VAL A 63 -9.69 12.72 6.06
CA VAL A 63 -8.78 13.82 6.41
C VAL A 63 -9.45 15.17 6.15
N SER A 64 -8.98 16.21 6.84
CA SER A 64 -9.41 17.57 6.58
C SER A 64 -8.91 18.05 5.21
N GLU A 65 -9.58 19.04 4.62
CA GLU A 65 -9.12 19.65 3.36
C GLU A 65 -7.72 20.28 3.50
N GLN A 66 -7.38 20.77 4.70
CA GLN A 66 -6.06 21.30 4.99
C GLN A 66 -4.98 20.23 4.89
N ASP A 67 -5.24 19.03 5.44
CA ASP A 67 -4.30 17.91 5.43
C ASP A 67 -4.25 17.19 4.07
N ALA A 68 -5.34 17.27 3.30
CA ALA A 68 -5.47 16.63 1.99
C ALA A 68 -4.34 17.03 1.01
N LYS A 69 -3.82 18.26 1.09
CA LYS A 69 -2.80 18.79 0.16
C LYS A 69 -1.46 18.04 0.18
N ARG A 70 -1.18 17.28 1.24
CA ARG A 70 0.09 16.56 1.48
C ARG A 70 -0.09 15.04 1.44
N LEU A 71 -1.25 14.55 1.00
CA LEU A 71 -1.61 13.14 0.99
C LEU A 71 -2.06 12.69 -0.40
N GLY A 72 -2.03 11.38 -0.63
CA GLY A 72 -2.72 10.78 -1.76
C GLY A 72 -4.22 10.73 -1.46
N LEU A 73 -5.03 11.34 -2.31
CA LEU A 73 -6.48 11.28 -2.22
C LEU A 73 -7.01 10.13 -3.06
N LEU A 74 -8.03 9.45 -2.56
CA LEU A 74 -8.69 8.35 -3.24
C LEU A 74 -10.17 8.69 -3.34
N LYS A 75 -10.78 8.36 -4.47
CA LYS A 75 -12.22 8.40 -4.63
C LYS A 75 -12.77 6.98 -4.55
N ILE A 76 -13.69 6.76 -3.62
CA ILE A 76 -14.36 5.46 -3.46
C ILE A 76 -15.84 5.55 -3.85
N ASN A 77 -16.38 4.46 -4.41
CA ASN A 77 -17.81 4.31 -4.58
C ASN A 77 -18.48 3.77 -3.29
N LYS A 78 -19.80 3.57 -3.33
CA LYS A 78 -20.58 3.06 -2.18
C LYS A 78 -20.23 1.63 -1.78
N GLU A 79 -19.57 0.89 -2.67
CA GLU A 79 -19.15 -0.50 -2.46
C GLU A 79 -17.69 -0.60 -1.98
N ALA A 80 -17.05 0.54 -1.71
CA ALA A 80 -15.67 0.69 -1.28
C ALA A 80 -14.61 0.29 -2.33
N TYR A 81 -14.96 0.36 -3.62
CA TYR A 81 -13.97 0.30 -4.71
C TYR A 81 -13.42 1.68 -5.02
N ILE A 82 -12.13 1.75 -5.34
CA ILE A 82 -11.47 2.95 -5.86
C ILE A 82 -11.91 3.15 -7.31
N VAL A 83 -12.33 4.36 -7.68
CA VAL A 83 -12.94 4.66 -8.99
C VAL A 83 -12.29 5.83 -9.73
N ASP A 84 -11.21 6.39 -9.20
CA ASP A 84 -10.41 7.49 -9.76
C ASP A 84 -8.95 7.32 -9.31
#